data_AF-A0A1W9S2Q5-F1
#
_entry.id   AF-A0A1W9S2Q5-F1
#
_cell.length_a   1.000
_cell.length_b   1.000
_cell.length_c   1.000
_cell.angle_alpha   90.00
_cell.angle_beta   90.00
_cell.angle_gamma   90.00
#
_symmetry.space_group_name_H-M   'P 1'
#
loop_
_entity.id
_entity.type
_entity.pdbx_description
1 polymer ?
#
loop_
_entity_poly.entity_id
_entity_poly.type
_entity_poly.pdbx_seq_one_letter_code
_entity_poly.pdbx_strand_id
1 'polypeptide(L)'
;MKTIGQLKGLVLIIVIAGICILAGMVIGSSLSIPDKLSAQSQAPIIPTESEPFYQPAVSSVSINQPGSTNSHSPFVVVAQKVKPAVVNISAKSVVEEQYPDFFYFDDEIWRRFFGLTPNKPSEPRRRLTESLGSGFFISPD
;
A
#
# COMPACT_ATOMS: atom_id res chain seq x y z
N MET A 1 -43.05 4.09 39.59
CA MET A 1 -41.75 3.71 40.19
C MET A 1 -40.79 3.11 39.14
N LYS A 2 -40.64 3.72 37.95
CA LYS A 2 -39.88 3.15 36.81
C LYS A 2 -38.54 3.86 36.52
N THR A 3 -38.23 4.92 37.26
CA THR A 3 -37.10 5.84 37.01
C THR A 3 -35.79 5.42 37.69
N ILE A 4 -35.85 4.73 38.83
CA ILE A 4 -34.65 4.31 39.58
C ILE A 4 -33.78 3.30 38.82
N GLY A 5 -34.40 2.37 38.07
CA GLY A 5 -33.67 1.37 37.27
C GLY A 5 -33.04 1.96 36.00
N GLN A 6 -33.74 2.90 35.36
CA GLN A 6 -33.28 3.59 34.16
C GLN A 6 -32.07 4.50 34.45
N LEU A 7 -32.08 5.18 35.61
CA LEU A 7 -30.97 6.05 36.01
C LEU A 7 -29.69 5.25 36.26
N LYS A 8 -29.78 4.07 36.88
CA LYS A 8 -28.62 3.18 37.10
C LYS A 8 -28.04 2.66 35.77
N GLY A 9 -28.91 2.31 34.81
CA GLY A 9 -28.49 1.92 33.46
C GLY A 9 -27.80 3.06 32.71
N LEU A 10 -28.34 4.28 32.78
CA LEU A 10 -27.74 5.46 32.18
C LEU A 10 -26.35 5.76 32.76
N VAL A 11 -26.22 5.71 34.09
CA VAL A 11 -24.92 5.93 34.77
C VAL A 11 -23.90 4.87 34.34
N LEU A 12 -24.30 3.60 34.22
CA LEU A 12 -23.42 2.53 33.73
C LEU A 12 -22.95 2.79 32.30
N ILE A 13 -23.84 3.23 31.40
CA ILE A 13 -23.48 3.57 30.02
C ILE A 13 -22.49 4.74 29.98
N ILE A 14 -22.70 5.78 30.79
CA ILE A 14 -21.79 6.94 30.86
C ILE A 14 -20.40 6.51 31.36
N VAL A 15 -20.34 5.63 32.36
CA VAL A 15 -19.07 5.10 32.88
C VAL A 15 -18.34 4.27 31.82
N ILE A 16 -19.04 3.37 31.13
CA ILE A 16 -18.46 2.55 30.05
C ILE A 16 -17.96 3.45 28.91
N ALA A 17 -18.77 4.43 28.48
CA ALA A 17 -18.37 5.39 27.44
C ALA A 17 -17.11 6.19 27.85
N GLY A 18 -17.04 6.64 29.11
CA GLY A 18 -15.86 7.32 29.64
C GLY A 18 -14.60 6.46 29.59
N ILE A 19 -14.71 5.18 29.98
CA ILE A 19 -13.58 4.23 29.92
C ILE A 19 -13.14 4.00 28.48
N CYS A 20 -14.07 3.80 27.54
CA CYS A 20 -13.76 3.62 26.13
C CYS A 20 -13.06 4.85 25.51
N ILE A 21 -13.51 6.07 25.85
CA ILE A 21 -12.87 7.30 25.37
C ILE A 21 -11.44 7.42 25.92
N LEU A 22 -11.25 7.17 27.22
CA LEU A 22 -9.92 7.20 27.83
C LEU A 22 -8.98 6.17 27.19
N ALA A 23 -9.45 4.94 26.99
CA ALA A 23 -8.68 3.89 26.33
C ALA A 23 -8.31 4.28 24.88
N GLY A 24 -9.27 4.78 24.10
CA GLY A 24 -9.03 5.24 22.74
C GLY A 24 -8.02 6.40 22.66
N MET A 25 -8.08 7.34 23.60
CA MET A 25 -7.13 8.46 23.64
C MET A 25 -5.71 8.02 23.99
N VAL A 26 -5.55 7.07 24.91
CA VAL A 26 -4.24 6.49 25.28
C VAL A 26 -3.64 5.69 24.13
N ILE A 27 -4.45 4.91 23.42
CA ILE A 27 -3.97 4.14 22.25
C ILE A 27 -3.66 5.09 21.09
N GLY A 28 -4.52 6.07 20.84
CA GLY A 28 -4.35 7.05 19.77
C GLY A 28 -3.12 7.95 19.96
N SER A 29 -2.75 8.29 21.20
CA SER A 29 -1.56 9.11 21.47
C SER A 29 -0.23 8.39 21.21
N SER A 30 -0.25 7.05 21.13
CA SER A 30 0.92 6.24 20.78
C SER A 30 1.16 6.10 19.27
N LEU A 31 0.21 6.55 18.44
CA LEU A 31 0.34 6.57 16.99
C LEU A 31 1.18 7.78 16.57
N SER A 32 2.51 7.62 16.56
CA SER A 32 3.39 8.55 15.86
C SER A 32 3.13 8.42 14.37
N ILE A 33 2.54 9.46 13.76
CA ILE A 33 2.46 9.58 12.31
C ILE A 33 3.90 9.80 11.83
N PRO A 34 4.52 8.87 11.08
CA PRO A 34 5.84 9.12 10.54
C PRO A 34 5.76 10.30 9.57
N ASP A 35 6.66 11.28 9.71
CA ASP A 35 6.74 12.51 8.88
C ASP A 35 6.84 12.25 7.36
N LYS A 36 7.03 10.98 6.96
CA LYS A 36 7.06 10.50 5.58
C LYS A 36 5.68 10.42 4.89
N LEU A 37 4.59 10.79 5.56
CA LEU A 37 3.26 10.93 4.94
C LEU A 37 3.00 12.33 4.39
N SER A 38 3.96 13.25 4.55
CA SER A 38 3.99 14.50 3.79
C SER A 38 4.04 14.16 2.30
N ALA A 39 2.91 14.28 1.59
CA ALA A 39 2.94 14.32 0.14
C ALA A 39 3.84 15.50 -0.22
N GLN A 40 5.07 15.19 -0.65
CA GLN A 40 5.96 16.17 -1.22
C GLN A 40 5.25 16.70 -2.46
N SER A 41 4.57 17.82 -2.29
CA SER A 41 4.08 18.60 -3.41
C SER A 41 5.34 19.05 -4.13
N GLN A 42 5.71 18.27 -5.14
CA GLN A 42 6.82 18.57 -5.99
C GLN A 42 6.44 19.86 -6.71
N ALA A 43 6.96 20.97 -6.21
CA ALA A 43 6.89 22.24 -6.90
C ALA A 43 7.45 22.03 -8.32
N PRO A 44 6.87 22.68 -9.34
CA PRO A 44 7.33 22.55 -10.72
C PRO A 44 8.84 22.75 -10.79
N ILE A 45 9.54 21.78 -11.36
CA ILE A 45 10.99 21.83 -11.54
C ILE A 45 11.26 22.91 -12.59
N ILE A 46 11.52 24.14 -12.14
CA ILE A 46 12.22 25.13 -12.95
C ILE A 46 13.70 24.79 -12.81
N PRO A 47 14.43 24.49 -13.90
CA PRO A 47 15.86 24.19 -13.81
C PRO A 47 16.61 25.47 -13.45
N THR A 48 16.93 25.65 -12.17
CA THR A 48 17.93 26.64 -11.73
C THR A 48 19.25 25.90 -11.55
N GLU A 49 20.10 26.10 -12.55
CA GLU A 49 21.51 25.79 -12.58
C GLU A 49 22.25 26.47 -11.41
N SER A 50 23.04 25.68 -10.66
CA SER A 50 24.10 26.06 -9.70
C SER A 50 23.89 25.60 -8.24
N GLU A 51 24.18 24.33 -7.92
CA GLU A 51 24.78 23.88 -6.65
C GLU A 51 25.45 22.50 -6.89
N PRO A 52 26.62 22.22 -6.30
CA PRO A 52 27.45 21.09 -6.65
C PRO A 52 26.82 19.78 -6.18
N PHE A 53 26.67 18.83 -7.11
CA PHE A 53 26.23 17.48 -6.82
C PHE A 53 27.11 16.85 -5.73
N TYR A 54 26.52 16.52 -4.58
CA TYR A 54 27.04 15.44 -3.74
C TYR A 54 26.98 14.16 -4.57
N GLN A 55 28.07 13.85 -5.26
CA GLN A 55 28.27 12.54 -5.86
C GLN A 55 28.49 11.58 -4.70
N PRO A 56 27.67 10.52 -4.52
CA PRO A 56 28.14 9.40 -3.72
C PRO A 56 29.46 8.99 -4.34
N ALA A 57 30.51 8.84 -3.53
CA ALA A 57 31.80 8.35 -3.99
C ALA A 57 31.65 6.91 -4.48
N VAL A 58 31.07 6.75 -5.66
CA VAL A 58 31.21 5.56 -6.48
C VAL A 58 32.68 5.59 -6.87
N SER A 59 33.47 4.82 -6.14
CA SER A 59 34.82 4.48 -6.58
C SER A 59 34.67 4.00 -8.01
N SER A 60 35.12 4.81 -8.97
CA SER A 60 35.17 4.42 -10.36
C SER A 60 36.08 3.21 -10.40
N VAL A 61 35.48 2.03 -10.47
CA VAL A 61 36.21 0.85 -10.89
C VAL A 61 36.60 1.13 -12.34
N SER A 62 37.80 1.67 -12.53
CA SER A 62 38.45 1.76 -13.82
C SER A 62 38.72 0.33 -14.27
N ILE A 63 37.75 -0.28 -14.95
CA ILE A 63 37.99 -1.50 -15.70
C ILE A 63 38.85 -1.07 -16.88
N ASN A 64 40.17 -1.23 -16.73
CA ASN A 64 41.13 -1.14 -17.81
C ASN A 64 40.86 -2.30 -18.78
N GLN A 65 39.83 -2.16 -19.61
CA GLN A 65 39.57 -3.03 -20.75
C GLN A 65 40.26 -2.41 -21.98
N PRO A 66 41.21 -3.11 -22.63
CA PRO A 66 41.82 -2.59 -23.84
C PRO A 66 40.76 -2.55 -24.95
N GLY A 67 40.27 -1.35 -25.30
CA GLY A 67 39.40 -1.14 -26.45
C GLY A 67 38.23 -0.13 -26.33
N SER A 68 38.03 0.55 -25.19
CA SER A 68 36.92 1.52 -25.08
C SER A 68 37.34 2.92 -25.51
N THR A 69 37.09 3.27 -26.78
CA THR A 69 37.32 4.62 -27.33
C THR A 69 36.10 5.53 -27.25
N ASN A 70 35.04 5.18 -26.52
CA ASN A 70 33.87 6.04 -26.36
C ASN A 70 33.29 5.97 -24.95
N SER A 71 32.90 7.14 -24.43
CA SER A 71 32.44 7.51 -23.08
C SER A 71 31.17 6.80 -22.58
N HIS A 72 30.95 5.53 -22.90
CA HIS A 72 29.82 4.74 -22.42
C HIS A 72 30.27 3.79 -21.31
N SER A 73 29.47 3.75 -20.24
CA SER A 73 29.65 2.81 -19.14
C SER A 73 29.58 1.36 -19.66
N PRO A 74 30.41 0.43 -19.15
CA PRO A 74 30.38 -0.98 -19.54
C PRO A 74 29.00 -1.63 -19.34
N PHE A 75 28.15 -1.08 -18.46
CA PHE A 75 26.77 -1.53 -18.27
C PHE A 75 25.89 -1.33 -19.51
N VAL A 76 26.20 -0.37 -20.39
CA VAL A 76 25.45 -0.13 -21.62
C VAL A 76 25.59 -1.31 -22.59
N VAL A 77 26.79 -1.86 -22.71
CA VAL A 77 27.07 -3.02 -23.57
C VAL A 77 26.32 -4.25 -23.07
N VAL A 78 26.33 -4.47 -21.75
CA VAL A 78 25.59 -5.57 -21.13
C VAL A 78 24.08 -5.39 -21.32
N ALA A 79 23.55 -4.19 -21.07
CA ALA A 79 22.14 -3.87 -21.26
C ALA A 79 21.68 -4.09 -22.70
N GLN A 80 22.46 -3.65 -23.69
CA GLN A 80 22.16 -3.89 -25.11
C GLN A 80 22.11 -5.38 -25.45
N LYS A 81 23.01 -6.18 -24.86
CA LYS A 81 23.07 -7.64 -25.08
C LYS A 81 21.87 -8.38 -24.47
N VAL A 82 21.42 -8.00 -23.27
CA VAL A 82 20.33 -8.70 -22.56
C VAL A 82 18.94 -8.17 -22.89
N LYS A 83 18.82 -6.95 -23.40
CA LYS A 83 17.53 -6.30 -23.73
C LYS A 83 16.56 -7.18 -24.53
N PRO A 84 16.99 -7.95 -25.56
CA PRO A 84 16.07 -8.79 -26.32
C PRO A 84 15.43 -9.93 -25.51
N ALA A 85 16.06 -10.35 -24.42
CA ALA A 85 15.55 -11.42 -23.57
C ALA A 85 14.51 -10.93 -22.54
N VAL A 86 14.38 -9.62 -22.33
CA VAL A 86 13.48 -9.04 -21.33
C VAL A 86 12.13 -8.68 -21.97
N VAL A 87 11.04 -9.12 -21.35
CA VAL A 87 9.67 -8.93 -21.85
C VAL A 87 8.79 -8.23 -20.82
N ASN A 88 7.75 -7.57 -21.32
CA ASN A 88 6.66 -7.05 -20.51
C ASN A 88 5.60 -8.14 -20.34
N ILE A 89 5.13 -8.34 -19.11
CA ILE A 89 4.12 -9.33 -18.76
C ILE A 89 2.85 -8.57 -18.37
N SER A 90 1.72 -8.93 -18.99
CA SER A 90 0.39 -8.50 -18.58
C SER A 90 -0.46 -9.73 -18.27
N ALA A 91 -1.03 -9.76 -17.07
CA ALA A 91 -1.86 -10.85 -16.59
C ALA A 91 -3.24 -10.33 -16.20
N LYS A 92 -4.29 -11.08 -16.55
CA LYS A 92 -5.68 -10.82 -16.13
C LYS A 92 -6.21 -12.07 -15.44
N SER A 93 -6.74 -11.90 -14.24
CA SER A 93 -7.31 -12.98 -13.43
C SER A 93 -8.74 -12.63 -13.05
N VAL A 94 -9.61 -13.64 -13.02
CA VAL A 94 -10.96 -13.52 -12.45
C VAL A 94 -10.91 -14.15 -11.07
N VAL A 95 -10.97 -13.32 -10.04
CA VAL A 95 -10.96 -13.77 -8.65
C VAL A 95 -12.40 -13.80 -8.14
N GLU A 96 -12.86 -14.96 -7.69
CA GLU A 96 -14.12 -15.10 -6.96
C GLU A 96 -13.85 -14.80 -5.48
N GLU A 97 -14.33 -13.64 -5.03
CA GLU A 97 -14.18 -13.23 -3.64
C GLU A 97 -15.31 -13.86 -2.84
N GLN A 98 -14.99 -14.94 -2.11
CA GLN A 98 -15.88 -15.49 -1.09
C GLN A 98 -15.70 -14.63 0.16
N TYR A 99 -16.75 -13.90 0.55
CA TYR A 99 -16.75 -13.26 1.85
C TYR A 99 -16.64 -14.37 2.90
N PRO A 100 -15.66 -14.29 3.83
CA PRO A 100 -15.62 -15.22 4.93
C PRO A 100 -16.93 -15.12 5.73
N ASP A 101 -17.68 -16.24 5.83
CA ASP A 101 -18.88 -16.37 6.68
C ASP A 101 -18.57 -16.17 8.18
N PHE A 102 -17.30 -15.89 8.54
CA PHE A 102 -16.83 -15.67 9.90
C PHE A 102 -17.25 -14.33 10.50
N PHE A 103 -17.96 -13.46 9.77
CA PHE A 103 -18.64 -12.30 10.37
C PHE A 103 -19.88 -12.73 11.17
N TYR A 104 -19.67 -13.53 12.21
CA TYR A 104 -20.64 -13.78 13.28
C TYR A 104 -20.78 -12.58 14.23
N PHE A 105 -20.02 -11.50 14.00
CA PHE A 105 -20.31 -10.19 14.56
C PHE A 105 -21.52 -9.62 13.84
N ASP A 106 -22.70 -10.08 14.25
CA ASP A 106 -24.02 -9.67 13.77
C ASP A 106 -24.39 -8.27 14.28
N ASP A 107 -23.47 -7.32 14.10
CA ASP A 107 -23.57 -5.99 14.67
C ASP A 107 -24.50 -5.16 13.77
N GLU A 108 -25.76 -5.07 14.18
CA GLU A 108 -26.83 -4.28 13.56
C GLU A 108 -26.39 -2.83 13.24
N ILE A 109 -25.45 -2.29 14.02
CA ILE A 109 -24.86 -0.96 13.87
C ILE A 109 -24.07 -0.84 12.56
N TRP A 110 -23.17 -1.78 12.29
CA TRP A 110 -22.35 -1.78 11.06
C TRP A 110 -23.19 -2.10 9.83
N ARG A 111 -24.17 -3.00 9.97
CA ARG A 111 -25.11 -3.35 8.90
C ARG A 111 -25.96 -2.16 8.47
N ARG A 112 -26.49 -1.39 9.42
CA ARG A 112 -27.25 -0.16 9.13
C ARG A 112 -26.35 0.94 8.56
N PHE A 113 -25.12 1.07 9.04
CA PHE A 113 -24.16 2.07 8.55
C PHE A 113 -23.71 1.80 7.10
N PHE A 114 -23.46 0.53 6.77
CA PHE A 114 -23.03 0.11 5.42
C PHE A 114 -24.17 -0.37 4.50
N GLY A 115 -25.43 -0.31 4.96
CA GLY A 115 -26.60 -0.68 4.17
C GLY A 115 -26.69 -2.17 3.80
N LEU A 116 -26.05 -3.05 4.57
CA LEU A 116 -26.06 -4.49 4.35
C LEU A 116 -27.41 -5.06 4.82
N THR A 117 -28.22 -5.58 3.90
CA THR A 117 -29.52 -6.17 4.21
C THR A 117 -29.36 -7.61 4.71
N PRO A 118 -30.06 -8.02 5.78
CA PRO A 118 -29.86 -9.32 6.44
C PRO A 118 -30.20 -10.55 5.59
N ASN A 119 -30.86 -10.37 4.44
CA ASN A 119 -31.45 -11.47 3.67
C ASN A 119 -30.91 -11.63 2.26
N LYS A 120 -29.79 -11.00 1.89
CA LYS A 120 -29.16 -11.29 0.61
C LYS A 120 -28.00 -12.27 0.85
N PRO A 121 -28.10 -13.55 0.43
CA PRO A 121 -26.93 -14.41 0.41
C PRO A 121 -25.84 -13.68 -0.38
N SER A 122 -24.65 -13.57 0.22
CA SER A 122 -23.49 -12.94 -0.40
C SER A 122 -23.11 -13.79 -1.62
N GLU A 123 -23.68 -13.47 -2.77
CA GLU A 123 -23.33 -14.16 -4.01
C GLU A 123 -21.85 -13.89 -4.29
N PRO A 124 -21.04 -14.94 -4.56
CA PRO A 124 -19.61 -14.78 -4.75
C PRO A 124 -19.37 -13.74 -5.85
N ARG A 125 -18.73 -12.63 -5.46
CA ARG A 125 -18.50 -11.53 -6.39
C ARG A 125 -17.27 -11.86 -7.22
N ARG A 126 -17.45 -11.96 -8.54
CA ARG A 126 -16.34 -12.02 -9.49
C ARG A 126 -15.70 -10.64 -9.62
N ARG A 127 -14.41 -10.54 -9.33
CA ARG A 127 -13.58 -9.36 -9.58
C ARG A 127 -12.57 -9.66 -10.68
N LEU A 128 -12.45 -8.73 -11.63
CA LEU A 128 -11.35 -8.75 -12.60
C LEU A 128 -10.13 -8.09 -11.94
N THR A 129 -9.02 -8.80 -11.88
CA THR A 129 -7.73 -8.31 -11.38
C THR A 129 -6.74 -8.29 -12.52
N GLU A 130 -6.10 -7.15 -12.73
CA GLU A 130 -5.05 -6.99 -13.74
C GLU A 130 -3.70 -6.80 -13.04
N SER A 131 -2.64 -7.39 -13.61
CA SER A 131 -1.26 -7.28 -13.10
C SER A 131 -0.31 -7.01 -14.26
N LEU A 132 0.67 -6.14 -14.01
CA LEU A 132 1.76 -5.81 -14.93
C LEU A 132 3.09 -6.15 -14.27
N GLY A 133 4.03 -6.67 -15.06
CA GLY A 133 5.35 -7.05 -14.58
C GLY A 133 6.37 -7.14 -15.71
N SER A 134 7.60 -7.45 -15.35
CA SER A 134 8.68 -7.75 -16.30
C SER A 134 9.23 -9.14 -16.04
N GLY A 135 9.70 -9.80 -17.09
CA GLY A 135 10.34 -11.11 -17.01
C GLY A 135 11.42 -11.26 -18.06
N PHE A 136 12.12 -12.39 -18.06
CA PHE A 136 13.11 -12.70 -19.07
C PHE A 136 13.15 -14.19 -19.41
N PHE A 137 13.58 -14.51 -20.62
CA PHE A 137 13.78 -15.89 -21.06
C PHE A 137 15.11 -16.44 -20.52
N ILE A 138 15.07 -17.63 -19.91
CA ILE A 138 16.25 -18.35 -19.40
C ILE A 138 16.79 -19.32 -20.46
N SER A 139 15.92 -19.82 -21.32
CA SER A 139 16.22 -20.81 -22.35
C SER A 139 15.48 -20.46 -23.65
N PRO A 140 16.01 -20.84 -24.82
CA PRO A 140 15.46 -20.47 -26.14
C PRO A 140 14.22 -21.27 -26.57
N ASP A 141 13.83 -22.27 -25.79
CA ASP A 141 12.74 -23.23 -25.99
C ASP A 141 11.33 -22.69 -25.68
#